data_AF-A0A2N2GYU3-F1
#
_entry.id   AF-A0A2N2GYU3-F1
#
_cell.length_a   1.000
_cell.length_b   1.000
_cell.length_c   1.000
_cell.angle_alpha   90.00
_cell.angle_beta   90.00
_cell.angle_gamma   90.00
#
_symmetry.space_group_name_H-M   'P 1'
#
loop_
_entity.id
_entity.type
_entity.pdbx_description
1 polymer ?
#
loop_
_entity_poly.entity_id
_entity_poly.type
_entity_poly.pdbx_seq_one_letter_code
_entity_poly.pdbx_strand_id
1 'polypeptide(L)'
;LDAAGNATGNITTVPVGTNPYTYSDFTGYGLRNFTRPQGTFSYTFTSCPDSELPPTWYEVRWNGTTPPGTSISAFVQTSNDAASIRYAEIYGPWEASPADLSDVPGPVAPNPAWFIRVTFLLTTENRDITPILHDFDLVWECAFQGPEK
;
A
#
# COMPACT_ATOMS: atom_id res chain seq x y z
N LEU A 1 -7.20 18.38 44.09
CA LEU A 1 -6.41 19.20 45.03
C LEU A 1 -6.45 18.50 46.38
N ASP A 2 -5.30 18.27 46.99
CA ASP A 2 -5.24 17.86 48.40
C ASP A 2 -5.51 19.08 49.31
N ALA A 3 -5.46 18.89 50.63
CA ALA A 3 -5.73 19.94 51.63
C ALA A 3 -4.74 21.12 51.59
N ALA A 4 -3.80 21.17 50.63
CA ALA A 4 -2.90 22.30 50.37
C ALA A 4 -3.09 22.95 48.97
N GLY A 5 -4.11 22.55 48.20
CA GLY A 5 -4.55 23.33 47.03
C GLY A 5 -3.63 23.29 45.80
N ASN A 6 -2.70 22.34 45.67
CA ASN A 6 -1.84 22.22 44.49
C ASN A 6 -2.24 21.07 43.55
N ALA A 7 -2.04 21.26 42.24
CA ALA A 7 -2.31 20.25 41.22
C ALA A 7 -1.18 19.23 41.18
N THR A 8 -1.45 18.02 41.67
CA THR A 8 -0.60 16.85 41.50
C THR A 8 -0.46 16.51 40.02
N GLY A 9 0.75 16.61 39.48
CA GLY A 9 1.07 16.34 38.08
C GLY A 9 0.60 14.95 37.67
N ASN A 10 -0.39 14.90 36.79
CA ASN A 10 -1.01 13.67 36.33
C ASN A 10 -0.08 12.99 35.30
N ILE A 11 0.53 11.87 35.68
CA ILE A 11 1.30 11.02 34.76
C ILE A 11 0.28 10.32 33.86
N THR A 12 0.24 10.72 32.59
CA THR A 12 -0.62 10.09 31.58
C THR A 12 0.19 9.03 30.87
N THR A 13 0.19 7.82 31.40
CA THR A 13 0.70 6.64 30.70
C THR A 13 -0.35 6.22 29.70
N VAL A 14 -0.05 6.28 28.39
CA VAL A 14 -0.94 5.75 27.35
C VAL A 14 -0.53 4.29 27.11
N PRO A 15 -1.34 3.31 27.51
CA PRO A 15 -1.05 1.92 27.19
C PRO A 15 -1.35 1.70 25.70
N VAL A 16 -0.32 1.70 24.86
CA VAL A 16 -0.42 1.06 23.55
C VAL A 16 -0.34 -0.44 23.80
N GLY A 17 -1.50 -1.08 23.88
CA GLY A 17 -1.61 -2.51 24.08
C GLY A 17 -0.76 -3.26 23.07
N THR A 18 -0.08 -4.30 23.55
CA THR A 18 0.68 -5.27 22.76
C THR A 18 -0.26 -5.85 21.69
N ASN A 19 -0.04 -5.49 20.42
CA ASN A 19 -0.87 -5.78 19.23
C ASN A 19 -2.24 -5.07 19.13
N PRO A 20 -2.32 -3.84 18.58
CA PRO A 20 -3.55 -3.35 17.97
C PRO A 20 -3.63 -3.81 16.50
N TYR A 21 -4.68 -4.57 16.21
CA TYR A 21 -4.96 -5.26 14.94
C TYR A 21 -5.22 -4.30 13.77
N THR A 22 -4.74 -4.71 12.60
CA THR A 22 -5.01 -4.14 11.27
C THR A 22 -6.52 -4.04 11.02
N TYR A 23 -7.01 -2.84 10.71
CA TYR A 23 -8.36 -2.66 10.16
C TYR A 23 -8.42 -3.32 8.77
N SER A 24 -9.12 -4.45 8.70
CA SER A 24 -9.52 -5.13 7.47
C SER A 24 -11.05 -5.22 7.44
N ASP A 25 -11.73 -4.09 7.67
CA ASP A 25 -13.18 -4.00 7.51
C ASP A 25 -13.53 -3.73 6.04
N PHE A 26 -13.43 -4.79 5.23
CA PHE A 26 -14.26 -4.92 4.05
C PHE A 26 -15.72 -4.84 4.51
N THR A 27 -16.31 -3.66 4.47
CA THR A 27 -17.75 -3.46 4.57
C THR A 27 -18.40 -4.06 3.32
N GLY A 28 -18.54 -5.38 3.35
CA GLY A 28 -19.52 -6.09 2.56
C GLY A 28 -20.92 -5.52 2.83
N TYR A 29 -21.78 -5.61 1.82
CA TYR A 29 -23.21 -5.26 1.83
C TYR A 29 -23.63 -3.80 1.61
N GLY A 30 -22.84 -2.99 0.88
CA GLY A 30 -23.19 -1.59 0.60
C GLY A 30 -23.46 -1.15 -0.84
N LEU A 31 -23.30 -1.98 -1.89
CA LEU A 31 -23.33 -1.47 -3.28
C LEU A 31 -24.02 -2.39 -4.30
N ARG A 32 -25.23 -2.88 -4.02
CA ARG A 32 -26.02 -3.66 -5.00
C ARG A 32 -26.63 -2.83 -6.15
N ASN A 33 -26.27 -1.57 -6.36
CA ASN A 33 -26.79 -0.81 -7.52
C ASN A 33 -25.85 0.25 -8.13
N PHE A 34 -24.53 0.05 -8.03
CA PHE A 34 -23.55 0.80 -8.85
C PHE A 34 -22.44 -0.16 -9.29
N THR A 35 -22.80 -1.14 -10.13
CA THR A 35 -21.89 -2.21 -10.60
C THR A 35 -21.13 -1.76 -11.84
N ARG A 36 -20.08 -0.94 -11.66
CA ARG A 36 -18.97 -0.98 -12.61
C ARG A 36 -18.41 -2.42 -12.53
N PRO A 37 -18.26 -3.18 -13.63
CA PRO A 37 -17.67 -4.53 -13.62
C PRO A 37 -16.15 -4.50 -13.35
N GLN A 38 -15.69 -3.40 -12.75
CA GLN A 38 -14.30 -3.12 -12.40
C GLN A 38 -14.26 -2.55 -10.99
N GLY A 39 -13.41 -3.11 -10.15
CA GLY A 39 -13.05 -2.58 -8.84
C GLY A 39 -11.62 -2.05 -8.87
N THR A 40 -11.36 -0.96 -8.16
CA THR A 40 -10.00 -0.43 -8.00
C THR A 40 -9.67 -0.38 -6.53
N PHE A 41 -8.58 -1.04 -6.13
CA PHE A 41 -8.03 -0.94 -4.80
C PHE A 41 -6.67 -0.24 -4.89
N SER A 42 -6.46 0.81 -4.12
CA SER A 42 -5.19 1.53 -4.11
C SER A 42 -4.70 1.74 -2.69
N TYR A 43 -3.40 1.58 -2.49
CA TYR A 43 -2.76 1.83 -1.21
C TYR A 43 -1.40 2.51 -1.41
N THR A 44 -1.11 3.51 -0.55
CA THR A 44 0.16 4.21 -0.54
C THR A 44 0.99 3.75 0.65
N PHE A 45 2.20 3.26 0.37
CA PHE A 45 3.17 2.83 1.37
C PHE A 45 4.31 3.84 1.48
N THR A 46 4.90 3.86 2.68
CA THR A 46 6.19 4.47 2.96
C THR A 46 6.97 3.50 3.84
N SER A 47 8.29 3.45 3.67
CA SER A 47 9.16 2.56 4.43
C SER A 47 10.46 3.26 4.83
N CYS A 48 11.19 2.66 5.77
CA CYS A 48 12.47 3.16 6.29
C CYS A 48 12.36 4.50 7.05
N PRO A 49 11.62 4.56 8.18
CA PRO A 49 11.41 5.81 8.93
C PRO A 49 12.70 6.40 9.52
N ASP A 50 13.73 5.58 9.75
CA ASP A 50 15.01 5.97 10.33
C ASP A 50 16.14 6.13 9.30
N SER A 51 15.83 6.10 8.00
CA SER A 51 16.82 6.31 6.94
C SER A 51 16.86 7.77 6.50
N GLU A 52 18.04 8.28 6.13
CA GLU A 52 18.19 9.60 5.51
C GLU A 52 17.94 9.57 4.00
N LEU A 53 17.91 8.38 3.40
CA LEU A 53 17.78 8.17 1.96
C LEU A 53 16.53 7.34 1.65
N PRO A 54 15.84 7.62 0.53
CA PRO A 54 14.63 6.89 0.16
C PRO A 54 14.93 5.41 -0.13
N PRO A 55 13.95 4.51 0.14
CA PRO A 55 14.06 3.10 -0.18
C PRO A 55 14.03 2.82 -1.69
N THR A 56 14.68 1.74 -2.10
CA THR A 56 14.56 1.19 -3.46
C THR A 56 13.44 0.15 -3.48
N TRP A 57 12.47 0.32 -4.38
CA TRP A 57 11.36 -0.62 -4.57
C TRP A 57 11.68 -1.60 -5.68
N TYR A 58 11.50 -2.90 -5.43
CA TYR A 58 11.88 -3.96 -6.37
C TYR A 58 10.68 -4.67 -6.97
N GLU A 59 9.76 -5.15 -6.14
CA GLU A 59 8.65 -5.97 -6.61
C GLU A 59 7.35 -5.64 -5.88
N VAL A 60 6.23 -5.81 -6.60
CA VAL A 60 4.91 -6.00 -6.00
C VAL A 60 4.50 -7.44 -6.18
N ARG A 61 4.20 -8.13 -5.09
CA ARG A 61 3.74 -9.51 -5.06
C ARG A 61 2.29 -9.52 -4.60
N TRP A 62 1.45 -10.28 -5.28
CA TRP A 62 0.07 -10.49 -4.84
C TRP A 62 -0.38 -11.92 -5.05
N ASN A 63 -1.41 -12.27 -4.29
CA ASN A 63 -2.12 -13.52 -4.36
C ASN A 63 -3.61 -13.24 -4.58
N GLY A 64 -4.22 -13.94 -5.53
CA GLY A 64 -5.61 -13.73 -5.90
C GLY A 64 -6.22 -14.92 -6.62
N THR A 65 -7.54 -14.99 -6.58
CA THR A 65 -8.32 -15.95 -7.38
C THR A 65 -8.90 -15.23 -8.59
N THR A 66 -8.52 -15.69 -9.78
CA THR A 66 -9.01 -15.20 -11.07
C THR A 66 -9.73 -16.31 -11.84
N PRO A 67 -11.04 -16.51 -11.62
CA PRO A 67 -11.81 -17.42 -12.44
C PRO A 67 -11.79 -17.00 -13.93
N PRO A 68 -12.14 -17.90 -14.87
CA PRO A 68 -12.21 -17.56 -16.29
C PRO A 68 -13.10 -16.33 -16.56
N GLY A 69 -12.61 -15.41 -17.40
CA GLY A 69 -13.29 -14.15 -17.71
C GLY A 69 -13.10 -13.05 -16.66
N THR A 70 -12.12 -13.19 -15.76
CA THR A 70 -11.72 -12.16 -14.78
C THR A 70 -10.23 -11.88 -14.82
N SER A 71 -9.81 -10.69 -14.41
CA SER A 71 -8.39 -10.33 -14.30
C SER A 71 -8.08 -9.51 -13.05
N ILE A 72 -6.82 -9.56 -12.63
CA ILE A 72 -6.21 -8.67 -11.63
C ILE A 72 -4.96 -8.09 -12.28
N SER A 73 -4.92 -6.77 -12.42
CA SER A 73 -3.79 -6.04 -13.00
C SER A 73 -3.24 -5.05 -11.97
N ALA A 74 -1.93 -4.99 -11.79
CA ALA A 74 -1.28 -4.06 -10.89
C ALA A 74 -0.73 -2.84 -11.64
N PHE A 75 -0.80 -1.68 -11.01
CA PHE A 75 -0.22 -0.42 -11.45
C PHE A 75 0.54 0.21 -10.29
N VAL A 76 1.63 0.90 -10.61
CA VAL A 76 2.52 1.49 -9.60
C VAL A 76 2.79 2.95 -9.94
N GLN A 77 2.81 3.79 -8.91
CA GLN A 77 3.29 5.16 -8.96
C GLN A 77 4.28 5.37 -7.82
N THR A 78 5.33 6.13 -8.04
CA THR A 78 6.31 6.48 -6.99
C THR A 78 6.48 7.98 -6.89
N SER A 79 6.79 8.48 -5.70
CA SER A 79 7.07 9.90 -5.46
C SER A 79 7.91 10.11 -4.21
N ASN A 80 8.61 11.24 -4.15
CA ASN A 80 9.28 11.72 -2.95
C ASN A 80 8.38 12.62 -2.08
N ASP A 81 7.15 12.90 -2.53
CA ASP A 81 6.18 13.69 -1.80
C ASP A 81 4.81 12.99 -1.74
N ALA A 82 4.30 12.82 -0.51
CA ALA A 82 3.02 12.17 -0.24
C ALA A 82 1.84 12.90 -0.90
N ALA A 83 1.91 14.22 -1.03
CA ALA A 83 0.81 15.00 -1.60
C ALA A 83 0.70 14.83 -3.12
N SER A 84 1.82 14.66 -3.81
CA SER A 84 1.90 14.57 -5.28
C SER A 84 1.79 13.15 -5.84
N ILE A 85 1.98 12.09 -5.02
CA ILE A 85 2.04 10.71 -5.53
C ILE A 85 0.82 10.28 -6.37
N ARG A 86 -0.38 10.79 -6.06
CA ARG A 86 -1.59 10.49 -6.83
C ARG A 86 -1.55 11.01 -8.28
N TYR A 87 -0.67 11.96 -8.57
CA TYR A 87 -0.47 12.56 -9.89
C TYR A 87 0.84 12.13 -10.56
N ALA A 88 1.64 11.26 -9.89
CA ALA A 88 2.87 10.75 -10.47
C ALA A 88 2.57 9.84 -11.67
N GLU A 89 3.60 9.56 -12.47
CA GLU A 89 3.48 8.66 -13.62
C GLU A 89 3.02 7.27 -13.18
N ILE A 90 2.04 6.72 -13.93
CA ILE A 90 1.48 5.39 -13.68
C ILE A 90 2.23 4.40 -14.55
N TYR A 91 2.89 3.45 -13.91
CA TYR A 91 3.52 2.30 -14.53
C TYR A 91 2.62 1.08 -14.43
N GLY A 92 2.72 0.16 -15.41
CA GLY A 92 1.84 -0.99 -15.56
C GLY A 92 1.14 -1.01 -16.92
N PRO A 93 0.17 -1.91 -17.13
CA PRO A 93 -0.27 -2.94 -16.18
C PRO A 93 0.74 -4.09 -16.06
N TRP A 94 0.94 -4.60 -14.84
CA TRP A 94 1.44 -5.96 -14.65
C TRP A 94 0.26 -6.90 -14.48
N GLU A 95 0.16 -7.89 -15.37
CA GLU A 95 -0.95 -8.85 -15.38
C GLU A 95 -0.64 -10.12 -14.56
N ALA A 96 0.58 -10.24 -14.03
CA ALA A 96 1.03 -11.39 -13.25
C ALA A 96 1.96 -10.99 -12.09
N SER A 97 1.86 -11.75 -11.01
CA SER A 97 2.70 -11.66 -9.82
C SER A 97 3.88 -12.64 -9.92
N PRO A 98 5.11 -12.26 -9.54
CA PRO A 98 5.53 -10.92 -9.08
C PRO A 98 5.60 -9.90 -10.22
N ALA A 99 5.28 -8.65 -9.92
CA ALA A 99 5.58 -7.51 -10.79
C ALA A 99 6.98 -6.98 -10.47
N ASP A 100 7.92 -7.18 -11.39
CA ASP A 100 9.25 -6.57 -11.34
C ASP A 100 9.16 -5.09 -11.74
N LEU A 101 9.57 -4.19 -10.83
CA LEU A 101 9.51 -2.74 -11.02
C LEU A 101 10.73 -2.17 -11.74
N SER A 102 11.75 -2.99 -11.98
CA SER A 102 12.98 -2.64 -12.69
C SER A 102 12.93 -2.97 -14.20
N ASP A 103 11.95 -3.77 -14.63
CA ASP A 103 11.75 -4.18 -16.02
C ASP A 103 10.40 -3.68 -16.57
N VAL A 104 10.22 -3.74 -17.88
CA VAL A 104 9.00 -3.38 -18.61
C VAL A 104 7.77 -4.09 -18.00
N PRO A 105 6.64 -3.39 -17.75
CA PRO A 105 6.28 -2.01 -18.13
C PRO A 105 6.89 -0.88 -17.29
N GLY A 106 7.77 -1.20 -16.34
CA GLY A 106 8.73 -0.25 -15.77
C GLY A 106 9.88 0.07 -16.75
N PRO A 107 11.06 0.49 -16.26
CA PRO A 107 11.40 0.72 -14.85
C PRO A 107 10.61 1.87 -14.24
N VAL A 108 10.12 1.70 -13.01
CA VAL A 108 9.36 2.76 -12.33
C VAL A 108 10.28 3.92 -11.94
N ALA A 109 9.83 5.16 -12.18
CA ALA A 109 10.57 6.36 -11.81
C ALA A 109 9.65 7.41 -11.13
N PRO A 110 10.15 8.14 -10.11
CA PRO A 110 11.47 7.99 -9.48
C PRO A 110 11.59 6.71 -8.64
N ASN A 111 12.75 6.07 -8.65
CA ASN A 111 13.08 4.94 -7.77
C ASN A 111 14.61 4.93 -7.61
N PRO A 112 15.18 5.13 -6.40
CA PRO A 112 14.55 5.15 -5.07
C PRO A 112 13.53 6.28 -4.82
N ALA A 113 12.52 6.03 -3.99
CA ALA A 113 11.48 7.02 -3.63
C ALA A 113 10.83 6.77 -2.26
N TRP A 114 10.46 7.84 -1.53
CA TRP A 114 9.86 7.76 -0.19
C TRP A 114 8.46 7.12 -0.15
N PHE A 115 7.72 7.25 -1.24
CA PHE A 115 6.34 6.78 -1.34
C PHE A 115 6.16 5.95 -2.59
N ILE A 116 5.45 4.84 -2.44
CA ILE A 116 4.95 4.00 -3.53
C ILE A 116 3.44 3.84 -3.37
N ARG A 117 2.70 3.98 -4.46
CA ARG A 117 1.27 3.73 -4.52
C ARG A 117 1.05 2.56 -5.45
N VAL A 118 0.49 1.49 -4.92
CA VAL A 118 0.06 0.31 -5.68
C VAL A 118 -1.43 0.44 -5.93
N THR A 119 -1.84 0.20 -7.16
CA THR A 119 -3.25 0.16 -7.57
C THR A 119 -3.55 -1.13 -8.27
N PHE A 120 -4.50 -1.91 -7.75
CA PHE A 120 -5.02 -3.10 -8.40
C PHE A 120 -6.32 -2.77 -9.12
N LEU A 121 -6.40 -3.16 -10.39
CA LEU A 121 -7.61 -3.17 -11.18
C LEU A 121 -8.13 -4.61 -11.25
N LEU A 122 -9.33 -4.82 -10.73
CA LEU A 122 -10.04 -6.09 -10.75
C LEU A 122 -11.11 -5.99 -11.82
N THR A 123 -11.07 -6.81 -12.87
CA THR A 123 -12.07 -6.78 -13.94
C THR A 123 -12.82 -8.11 -14.08
N THR A 124 -14.05 -8.03 -14.55
CA THR A 124 -14.85 -9.20 -14.93
C THR A 124 -15.69 -8.94 -16.17
N GLU A 125 -15.80 -9.94 -17.03
CA GLU A 125 -16.73 -9.95 -18.16
C GLU A 125 -18.13 -10.45 -17.75
N ASN A 126 -18.22 -11.19 -16.64
CA ASN A 126 -19.46 -11.77 -16.14
C ASN A 126 -19.74 -11.32 -14.70
N ARG A 127 -20.88 -10.66 -14.48
CA ARG A 127 -21.24 -10.08 -13.17
C ARG A 127 -21.46 -11.10 -12.06
N ASP A 128 -21.65 -12.37 -12.41
CA ASP A 128 -21.83 -13.46 -11.44
C ASP A 128 -20.49 -14.06 -10.98
N ILE A 129 -19.38 -13.61 -11.58
CA ILE A 129 -18.04 -14.11 -11.29
C ILE A 129 -17.14 -12.90 -11.01
N THR A 130 -16.49 -12.87 -9.85
CA THR A 130 -15.63 -11.75 -9.46
C THR A 130 -14.21 -12.25 -9.18
N PRO A 131 -13.17 -11.56 -9.67
CA PRO A 131 -11.82 -11.82 -9.18
C PRO A 131 -11.73 -11.41 -7.70
N ILE A 132 -10.85 -12.07 -6.96
CA ILE A 132 -10.61 -11.79 -5.54
C ILE A 132 -9.12 -11.55 -5.37
N LEU A 133 -8.75 -10.38 -4.83
CA LEU A 133 -7.41 -10.11 -4.31
C LEU A 133 -7.41 -10.51 -2.84
N HIS A 134 -6.60 -11.51 -2.47
CA HIS A 134 -6.53 -11.99 -1.07
C HIS A 134 -5.58 -11.14 -0.25
N ASP A 135 -4.39 -10.93 -0.78
CA ASP A 135 -3.28 -10.25 -0.10
C ASP A 135 -2.25 -9.79 -1.13
N PHE A 136 -1.38 -8.87 -0.70
CA PHE A 136 -0.22 -8.43 -1.46
C PHE A 136 0.88 -7.92 -0.53
N ASP A 137 2.11 -8.01 -1.00
CA ASP A 137 3.31 -7.56 -0.33
C ASP A 137 4.23 -6.79 -1.29
N LEU A 138 5.15 -6.04 -0.71
CA LEU A 138 6.15 -5.26 -1.41
C LEU A 138 7.53 -5.78 -1.07
N VAL A 139 8.42 -5.79 -2.04
CA VAL A 139 9.86 -6.06 -1.83
C VAL A 139 10.61 -4.75 -2.01
N TRP A 140 11.34 -4.35 -0.97
CA TRP A 140 12.14 -3.12 -0.97
C TRP A 140 13.38 -3.30 -0.11
N GLU A 141 14.34 -2.40 -0.30
CA GLU A 141 15.47 -2.24 0.61
C GLU A 141 15.57 -0.79 1.09
N CYS A 142 16.01 -0.62 2.34
CA CYS A 142 16.44 0.68 2.83
C CYS A 142 17.86 0.94 2.38
N ALA A 143 18.15 2.16 1.95
CA ALA A 143 19.53 2.59 1.78
C ALA A 143 20.27 2.50 3.14
N PHE A 144 21.33 1.68 3.19
CA PHE A 144 22.15 1.49 4.37
C PHE A 144 23.20 2.60 4.46
N GLN A 145 23.21 3.34 5.57
CA GLN A 145 24.28 4.27 5.92
C GLN A 145 25.19 3.56 6.93
N GLY A 146 26.32 3.03 6.46
CA GLY A 146 27.36 2.55 7.37
C GLY A 146 27.87 3.71 8.24
N PRO A 147 28.48 3.44 9.41
CA PRO A 147 29.05 4.51 10.23
C PRO A 147 30.09 5.28 9.40
N GLU A 148 29.93 6.59 9.35
CA GLU A 148 30.92 7.51 8.77
C GLU A 148 32.27 7.26 9.49
N LYS A 149 33.35 7.09 8.72
CA LYS A 149 34.68 6.78 9.23
C LYS A 149 35.33 7.98 9.92
#